data_AF-A0A2V8HVE9-F1
#
_entry.id   AF-A0A2V8HVE9-F1
#
_cell.length_a   1.000
_cell.length_b   1.000
_cell.length_c   1.000
_cell.angle_alpha   90.00
_cell.angle_beta   90.00
_cell.angle_gamma   90.00
#
_symmetry.space_group_name_H-M   'P 1'
#
loop_
_entity.id
_entity.type
_entity.pdbx_description
1 polymer ?
#
loop_
_entity_poly.entity_id
_entity_poly.type
_entity_poly.pdbx_seq_one_letter_code
_entity_poly.pdbx_strand_id
1 'polypeptide(L)'
;MSLRRLFLAFALLCLAPSAFAQADQPQTDKPQAPEKTPSIADKTKGMQKIDGFVPLYWQPSAGKLFMEIARWNEEILYLASLPAGLGSNPVGLDRNQYGETSIVYFDRVGPKVLMMQPN
;
A
#
# COMPACT_ATOMS: atom_id res chain seq x y z
N MET A 1 7.67 3.81 65.47
CA MET A 1 8.27 2.47 65.67
C MET A 1 8.05 1.68 64.37
N SER A 2 8.87 1.76 63.32
CA SER A 2 10.30 1.43 63.13
C SER A 2 10.65 -0.04 63.34
N LEU A 3 10.79 -0.78 62.22
CA LEU A 3 11.68 -1.95 62.03
C LEU A 3 11.76 -2.14 60.50
N ARG A 4 12.75 -1.71 59.70
CA ARG A 4 14.22 -1.64 59.75
C ARG A 4 14.92 -3.01 59.80
N ARG A 5 15.62 -3.29 58.68
CA ARG A 5 16.84 -4.13 58.48
C ARG A 5 16.58 -5.60 58.20
N LEU A 6 17.38 -6.36 57.44
CA LEU A 6 18.55 -6.16 56.57
C LEU A 6 19.01 -7.60 56.30
N PHE A 7 19.04 -8.08 55.07
CA PHE A 7 19.96 -9.18 54.73
C PHE A 7 20.55 -8.92 53.35
N LEU A 8 21.84 -8.56 53.41
CA LEU A 8 22.75 -8.37 52.31
C LEU A 8 23.16 -9.73 51.72
N ALA A 9 23.31 -9.73 50.39
CA ALA A 9 24.37 -10.39 49.63
C ALA A 9 24.48 -11.93 49.63
N PHE A 10 24.19 -12.51 48.47
CA PHE A 10 25.15 -13.42 47.83
C PHE A 10 25.22 -13.10 46.33
N ALA A 11 26.37 -12.58 45.92
CA ALA A 11 26.73 -12.41 44.52
C ALA A 11 27.43 -13.69 44.04
N LEU A 12 27.03 -14.22 42.88
CA LEU A 12 27.87 -15.01 41.96
C LEU A 12 27.07 -15.17 40.65
N LEU A 13 27.30 -14.33 39.65
CA LEU A 13 28.21 -14.61 38.52
C LEU A 13 27.90 -15.95 37.82
N CYS A 14 27.11 -15.90 36.75
CA CYS A 14 27.22 -16.78 35.59
C CYS A 14 26.57 -16.08 34.39
N LEU A 15 27.38 -15.27 33.70
CA LEU A 15 27.09 -14.76 32.37
C LEU A 15 27.34 -15.91 31.38
N ALA A 16 26.29 -16.59 30.93
CA ALA A 16 26.39 -17.52 29.81
C ALA A 16 25.81 -16.83 28.57
N PRO A 17 26.60 -16.53 27.53
CA PRO A 17 26.06 -16.21 26.23
C PRO A 17 25.49 -17.52 25.67
N SER A 18 24.17 -17.68 25.72
CA SER A 18 23.48 -18.63 24.85
C SER A 18 23.69 -18.16 23.42
N ALA A 19 24.81 -18.58 22.84
CA ALA A 19 24.96 -18.67 21.40
C ALA A 19 23.88 -19.63 20.92
N PHE A 20 22.70 -19.10 20.60
CA PHE A 20 21.75 -19.79 19.74
C PHE A 20 22.42 -19.87 18.37
N ALA A 21 23.15 -20.97 18.16
CA ALA A 21 23.42 -21.48 16.84
C ALA A 21 22.07 -21.77 16.20
N GLN A 22 21.57 -20.83 15.40
CA GLN A 22 20.46 -21.05 14.50
C GLN A 22 20.96 -22.03 13.44
N ALA A 23 20.75 -23.31 13.69
CA ALA A 23 20.90 -24.33 12.67
C ALA A 23 19.95 -23.94 11.53
N ASP A 24 20.51 -23.68 10.35
CA ASP A 24 19.78 -23.55 9.10
C ASP A 24 18.94 -24.82 8.92
N GLN A 25 17.67 -24.73 9.29
CA GLN A 25 16.66 -25.68 8.82
C GLN A 25 16.50 -25.38 7.33
N PRO A 26 16.75 -26.34 6.43
CA PRO A 26 16.49 -26.15 5.02
C PRO A 26 15.03 -25.73 4.86
N GLN A 27 14.79 -24.46 4.50
CA GLN A 27 13.50 -24.03 4.01
C GLN A 27 13.22 -24.85 2.77
N THR A 28 12.41 -25.87 2.93
CA THR A 28 11.81 -26.57 1.82
C THR A 28 10.84 -25.59 1.19
N ASP A 29 11.29 -24.92 0.14
CA ASP A 29 10.44 -24.18 -0.80
C ASP A 29 9.45 -25.19 -1.42
N LYS A 30 8.37 -25.48 -0.70
CA LYS A 30 7.22 -26.16 -1.29
C LYS A 30 6.70 -25.23 -2.38
N PRO A 31 6.57 -25.70 -3.64
CA PRO A 31 5.93 -24.92 -4.69
C PRO A 31 4.53 -24.53 -4.21
N GLN A 32 4.34 -23.27 -3.84
CA GLN A 32 3.02 -22.72 -3.60
C GLN A 32 2.31 -22.75 -4.96
N ALA A 33 1.31 -23.61 -5.09
CA ALA A 33 0.43 -23.60 -6.24
C ALA A 33 -0.12 -22.18 -6.43
N PRO A 34 -0.23 -21.68 -7.67
CA PRO A 34 -0.66 -20.30 -7.91
C PRO A 34 -2.04 -20.09 -7.28
N GLU A 35 -2.10 -19.26 -6.22
CA GLU A 35 -3.37 -18.81 -5.66
C GLU A 35 -4.15 -18.12 -6.78
N LYS A 36 -5.37 -18.61 -7.04
CA LYS A 36 -6.26 -18.01 -8.04
C LYS A 36 -6.56 -16.57 -7.63
N THR A 37 -6.18 -15.62 -8.48
CA THR A 37 -6.56 -14.22 -8.30
C THR A 37 -8.09 -14.10 -8.38
N PRO A 38 -8.76 -13.48 -7.39
CA PRO A 38 -10.22 -13.31 -7.42
C PRO A 38 -10.63 -12.43 -8.59
N SER A 39 -11.86 -12.64 -9.09
CA SER A 39 -12.42 -11.77 -10.12
C SER A 39 -12.66 -10.36 -9.56
N ILE A 40 -12.78 -9.37 -10.45
CA ILE A 40 -13.15 -8.01 -10.05
C ILE A 40 -14.52 -8.04 -9.35
N ALA A 41 -15.50 -8.77 -9.88
CA ALA A 41 -16.83 -8.90 -9.29
C ALA A 41 -16.80 -9.48 -7.88
N ASP A 42 -15.97 -10.49 -7.62
CA ASP A 42 -15.80 -11.05 -6.28
C ASP A 42 -15.13 -10.03 -5.34
N LYS A 43 -14.10 -9.33 -5.84
CA LYS A 43 -13.35 -8.35 -5.04
C LYS A 43 -14.18 -7.13 -4.67
N THR A 44 -15.10 -6.72 -5.54
CA THR A 44 -15.89 -5.49 -5.40
C THR A 44 -17.30 -5.73 -4.87
N LYS A 45 -17.62 -6.96 -4.47
CA LYS A 45 -18.93 -7.30 -3.88
C LYS A 45 -19.24 -6.40 -2.67
N GLY A 46 -20.36 -5.69 -2.73
CA GLY A 46 -20.81 -4.77 -1.69
C GLY A 46 -20.10 -3.42 -1.66
N MET A 47 -19.21 -3.14 -2.63
CA MET A 47 -18.67 -1.80 -2.85
C MET A 47 -19.65 -0.97 -3.69
N GLN A 48 -19.61 0.35 -3.50
CA GLN A 48 -20.36 1.27 -4.36
C GLN A 48 -19.58 1.47 -5.66
N LYS A 49 -20.17 1.07 -6.78
CA LYS A 49 -19.62 1.38 -8.11
C LYS A 49 -19.88 2.85 -8.45
N ILE A 50 -18.86 3.52 -8.97
CA ILE A 50 -18.90 4.86 -9.51
C ILE A 50 -18.49 4.72 -10.98
N ASP A 51 -19.46 4.87 -11.88
CA ASP A 51 -19.20 4.80 -13.31
C ASP A 51 -18.46 6.05 -13.80
N GLY A 52 -17.70 5.88 -14.88
CA GLY A 52 -16.86 6.93 -15.46
C GLY A 52 -15.99 6.36 -16.57
N PHE A 53 -15.06 7.17 -17.09
CA PHE A 53 -14.10 6.73 -18.10
C PHE A 53 -13.23 5.56 -17.58
N VAL A 54 -12.82 5.63 -16.32
CA VAL A 54 -12.26 4.51 -15.55
C VAL A 54 -13.19 4.24 -14.38
N PRO A 55 -13.92 3.10 -14.35
CA PRO A 55 -14.83 2.78 -13.25
C PRO A 55 -14.08 2.68 -11.92
N LEU A 56 -14.70 3.21 -10.87
CA LEU A 56 -14.16 3.20 -9.51
C LEU A 56 -15.11 2.42 -8.59
N TYR A 57 -14.54 1.75 -7.59
CA TYR A 57 -15.30 1.07 -6.54
C TYR A 57 -14.92 1.65 -5.18
N TRP A 58 -15.89 2.23 -4.49
CA TRP A 58 -15.72 2.80 -3.17
C TRP A 58 -16.07 1.78 -2.07
N GLN A 59 -15.15 1.60 -1.13
CA GLN A 59 -15.33 0.79 0.07
C GLN A 59 -15.34 1.72 1.30
N PRO A 60 -16.53 2.11 1.81
CA PRO A 60 -16.65 3.08 2.90
C PRO A 60 -15.97 2.63 4.19
N SER A 61 -16.08 1.33 4.51
CA SER A 61 -15.56 0.76 5.77
C SER A 61 -14.04 0.85 5.90
N ALA A 62 -13.32 0.86 4.77
CA ALA A 62 -11.86 0.92 4.74
C ALA A 62 -11.34 2.28 4.27
N GLY A 63 -12.23 3.20 3.86
CA GLY A 63 -11.84 4.45 3.22
C GLY A 63 -11.07 4.22 1.90
N LYS A 64 -11.33 3.13 1.18
CA LYS A 64 -10.56 2.71 0.01
C LYS A 64 -11.32 2.90 -1.28
N LEU A 65 -10.60 3.32 -2.30
CA LEU A 65 -11.10 3.47 -3.65
C LEU A 65 -10.27 2.58 -4.58
N PHE A 66 -10.95 1.70 -5.29
CA PHE A 66 -10.34 0.77 -6.24
C PHE A 66 -10.66 1.21 -7.66
N MET A 67 -9.70 1.06 -8.56
CA MET A 67 -9.82 1.44 -9.97
C MET A 67 -9.90 0.19 -10.84
N GLU A 68 -10.86 0.15 -11.76
CA GLU A 68 -10.99 -0.93 -12.74
C GLU A 68 -10.13 -0.66 -13.98
N ILE A 69 -9.08 -1.47 -14.18
CA ILE A 69 -8.23 -1.37 -15.37
C ILE A 69 -8.73 -2.37 -16.42
N ALA A 70 -9.53 -1.88 -17.37
CA ALA A 70 -10.05 -2.68 -18.49
C ALA A 70 -9.33 -2.40 -19.82
N ARG A 71 -8.72 -1.21 -19.96
CA ARG A 71 -8.02 -0.74 -21.16
C ARG A 71 -6.51 -0.86 -20.94
N TRP A 72 -5.91 -1.82 -21.61
CA TRP A 72 -4.48 -2.09 -21.53
C TRP A 72 -3.77 -1.52 -22.74
N ASN A 73 -2.60 -0.91 -22.55
CA ASN A 73 -1.78 -0.34 -23.62
C ASN A 73 -2.53 0.69 -24.50
N GLU A 74 -3.59 1.31 -23.95
CA GLU A 74 -4.33 2.39 -24.57
C GLU A 74 -3.90 3.70 -23.89
N GLU A 75 -3.50 4.68 -24.69
CA GLU A 75 -3.10 5.99 -24.21
C GLU A 75 -4.31 6.77 -23.69
N ILE A 76 -4.18 7.33 -22.50
CA ILE A 76 -5.19 8.15 -21.83
C ILE A 76 -4.57 9.46 -21.36
N LEU A 77 -5.38 10.52 -21.35
CA LEU A 77 -4.97 11.81 -20.79
C LEU A 77 -5.06 11.76 -19.26
N TYR A 78 -3.91 11.84 -18.59
CA TYR A 78 -3.81 12.05 -17.15
C TYR A 78 -3.67 13.53 -16.84
N LEU A 79 -4.60 14.05 -16.06
CA LEU A 79 -4.67 15.45 -15.67
C LEU A 79 -4.77 15.54 -14.15
N ALA A 80 -3.70 15.98 -13.51
CA ALA A 80 -3.75 16.35 -12.10
C ALA A 80 -4.39 17.73 -11.97
N SER A 81 -5.33 17.90 -11.04
CA SER A 81 -5.94 19.19 -10.75
C SER A 81 -6.24 19.35 -9.26
N LEU A 82 -6.43 20.60 -8.83
CA LEU A 82 -6.93 20.94 -7.51
C LEU A 82 -8.43 21.27 -7.62
N PRO A 83 -9.32 20.27 -7.50
CA PRO A 83 -10.77 20.50 -7.63
C PRO A 83 -11.34 21.29 -6.45
N ALA A 84 -10.71 21.22 -5.28
CA ALA A 84 -11.08 21.97 -4.07
C ALA A 84 -9.84 22.22 -3.20
N GLY A 85 -9.82 23.30 -2.41
CA GLY A 85 -8.68 23.66 -1.56
C GLY A 85 -8.43 25.16 -1.44
N LEU A 86 -7.28 25.53 -0.86
CA LEU A 86 -6.97 26.88 -0.34
C LEU A 86 -7.20 27.99 -1.37
N GLY A 87 -6.80 27.83 -2.64
CA GLY A 87 -6.96 28.84 -3.68
C GLY A 87 -6.23 30.13 -3.34
N SER A 88 -4.95 30.23 -3.66
CA SER A 88 -4.10 31.35 -3.27
C SER A 88 -3.12 31.71 -4.36
N ASN A 89 -3.43 32.80 -5.06
CA ASN A 89 -2.58 33.38 -6.11
C ASN A 89 -1.15 33.68 -5.61
N PRO A 90 -0.93 34.17 -4.36
CA PRO A 90 0.42 34.42 -3.84
C PRO A 90 1.35 33.20 -3.80
N VAL A 91 0.81 31.99 -3.68
CA VAL A 91 1.58 30.73 -3.70
C VAL A 91 1.39 29.94 -4.99
N GLY A 92 0.72 30.53 -5.99
CA GLY A 92 0.48 29.91 -7.30
C GLY A 92 -0.45 28.69 -7.26
N LEU A 93 -1.34 28.61 -6.27
CA LEU A 93 -2.33 27.54 -6.15
C LEU A 93 -3.70 28.09 -6.57
N ASP A 94 -3.89 28.33 -7.85
CA ASP A 94 -5.17 28.81 -8.36
C ASP A 94 -6.18 27.66 -8.53
N ARG A 95 -7.41 27.91 -8.10
CA ARG A 95 -8.52 26.99 -8.30
C ARG A 95 -8.85 26.99 -9.80
N ASN A 96 -8.91 25.82 -10.43
CA ASN A 96 -8.96 25.61 -11.89
C ASN A 96 -7.63 25.71 -12.64
N GLN A 97 -6.50 25.82 -11.94
CA GLN A 97 -5.21 25.61 -12.59
C GLN A 97 -4.99 24.10 -12.82
N TYR A 98 -4.75 23.73 -14.08
CA TYR A 98 -4.30 22.40 -14.42
C TYR A 98 -2.88 22.21 -13.88
N GLY A 99 -2.68 21.10 -13.17
CA GLY A 99 -1.36 20.67 -12.73
C GLY A 99 -0.63 19.95 -13.86
N GLU A 100 0.07 18.88 -13.50
CA GLU A 100 0.75 18.02 -14.47
C GLU A 100 -0.25 17.38 -15.43
N THR A 101 0.10 17.42 -16.72
CA THR A 101 -0.63 16.79 -17.81
C THR A 101 0.27 15.81 -18.52
N SER A 102 -0.13 14.55 -18.58
CA SER A 102 0.66 13.50 -19.24
C SER A 102 -0.24 12.60 -20.06
N ILE A 103 0.29 12.09 -21.17
CA ILE A 103 -0.27 10.89 -21.79
C ILE A 103 0.27 9.70 -21.01
N VAL A 104 -0.60 8.79 -20.59
CA VAL A 104 -0.19 7.57 -19.87
C VAL A 104 -0.93 6.36 -20.42
N TYR A 105 -0.43 5.16 -20.15
CA TYR A 105 -1.14 3.90 -20.39
C TYR A 105 -0.86 2.92 -19.25
N PHE A 106 -1.71 1.90 -19.12
CA PHE A 106 -1.49 0.82 -18.16
C PHE A 106 -0.86 -0.40 -18.84
N ASP A 107 0.21 -0.91 -18.23
CA ASP A 107 0.89 -2.13 -18.63
C ASP A 107 0.93 -3.14 -17.48
N ARG A 108 0.81 -4.43 -17.80
CA ARG A 108 0.81 -5.51 -16.83
C ARG A 108 2.12 -6.29 -16.90
N VAL A 109 2.95 -6.13 -15.87
CA VAL A 109 4.20 -6.85 -15.71
C VAL A 109 4.05 -7.88 -14.59
N GLY A 110 3.78 -9.13 -14.97
CA GLY A 110 3.50 -10.22 -14.03
C GLY A 110 2.30 -9.92 -13.12
N PRO A 111 2.48 -9.89 -11.78
CA PRO A 111 1.39 -9.57 -10.85
C PRO A 111 1.17 -8.06 -10.64
N LYS A 112 1.97 -7.19 -11.28
CA LYS A 112 1.92 -5.74 -11.11
C LYS A 112 1.25 -5.07 -12.30
N VAL A 113 0.57 -3.96 -12.00
CA VAL A 113 0.05 -3.02 -13.00
C VAL A 113 0.84 -1.73 -12.84
N LEU A 114 1.47 -1.29 -13.94
CA LEU A 114 2.26 -0.07 -14.00
C LEU A 114 1.48 0.98 -14.79
N MET A 115 1.50 2.22 -14.33
CA MET A 115 1.08 3.39 -15.11
C MET A 115 2.33 3.99 -15.74
N MET A 116 2.40 3.95 -17.07
CA MET A 116 3.59 4.31 -17.84
C MET A 116 3.30 5.58 -18.65
N GLN A 117 4.27 6.49 -18.69
CA GLN A 117 4.27 7.64 -19.60
C GLN A 117 5.20 7.31 -20.78
N PRO A 118 4.76 7.46 -22.05
CA PRO A 118 5.62 7.28 -23.21
C PRO A 118 6.67 8.42 -23.34
N ASN A 119 7.78 8.13 -24.04
CA ASN A 119 8.90 9.05 -24.26
C ASN A 119 8.64 10.07 -25.38
#